data_AF-A0A4X1VXJ3-F1
#
_entry.id   AF-A0A4X1VXJ3-F1
#
_cell.length_a   1.000
_cell.length_b   1.000
_cell.length_c   1.000
_cell.angle_alpha   90.00
_cell.angle_beta   90.00
_cell.angle_gamma   90.00
#
_symmetry.space_group_name_H-M   'P 1'
#
loop_
_entity.id
_entity.type
_entity.pdbx_description
1 polymer ?
#
loop_
_entity_poly.entity_id
_entity_poly.type
_entity_poly.pdbx_seq_one_letter_code
_entity_poly.pdbx_strand_id
1 'polypeptide(L)'
;MADTSTGQVELGFVEAAPAWRLRSEQFPSKVGGRPAWLSEAGLPGPTELACSLCGHPLAFLLQLYAPLPGRADAFHRGLFLFCCRTPPCCVGLRVFRNQLPRRNDFYSFEPPSEDPPPETGESLSLQLKSGAHLCRVCGCLGPKTCSRCHQAHYCSKEHQALDWRSGHKQACAQPDNLDNTIPDHNFLFPEFEIVIETEDEIMPEVVEKEDESEIIGSMGKQFQNFIKFKY
;
A
#
# COMPACT_ATOMS: atom_id res chain seq x y z
N MET A 1 -12.19 39.04 -0.35
CA MET A 1 -12.77 37.89 -1.09
C MET A 1 -12.06 36.67 -0.57
N ALA A 2 -12.79 35.78 0.11
CA ALA A 2 -12.22 34.55 0.64
C ALA A 2 -12.11 33.56 -0.51
N ASP A 3 -10.89 33.15 -0.81
CA ASP A 3 -10.58 32.06 -1.72
C ASP A 3 -10.96 30.74 -1.01
N THR A 4 -12.19 30.29 -1.22
CA THR A 4 -12.59 28.93 -0.88
C THR A 4 -11.93 28.00 -1.87
N SER A 5 -10.68 27.65 -1.60
CA SER A 5 -10.07 26.43 -2.11
C SER A 5 -10.92 25.25 -1.61
N THR A 6 -11.87 24.82 -2.45
CA THR A 6 -12.48 23.51 -2.31
C THR A 6 -11.37 22.51 -2.54
N GLY A 7 -10.81 21.97 -1.46
CA GLY A 7 -9.76 20.96 -1.55
C GLY A 7 -10.25 19.82 -2.42
N GLN A 8 -9.53 19.58 -3.52
CA GLN A 8 -9.77 18.44 -4.40
C GLN A 8 -9.67 17.16 -3.54
N VAL A 9 -10.71 16.34 -3.56
CA VAL A 9 -10.75 15.07 -2.85
C VAL A 9 -10.35 13.99 -3.84
N GLU A 10 -9.33 13.21 -3.50
CA GLU A 10 -8.93 12.03 -4.26
C GLU A 10 -9.46 10.78 -3.55
N LEU A 11 -10.00 9.84 -4.33
CA LEU A 11 -10.52 8.57 -3.81
C LEU A 11 -9.52 7.45 -4.11
N GLY A 12 -9.30 6.59 -3.11
CA GLY A 12 -8.42 5.43 -3.23
C GLY A 12 -9.22 4.13 -3.12
N PHE A 13 -9.19 3.29 -4.15
CA PHE A 13 -9.81 1.98 -4.18
C PHE A 13 -8.79 0.88 -3.93
N VAL A 14 -9.23 -0.21 -3.31
CA VAL A 14 -8.36 -1.33 -2.93
C VAL A 14 -8.46 -2.41 -4.00
N GLU A 15 -7.31 -2.77 -4.60
CA GLU A 15 -7.25 -3.75 -5.69
C GLU A 15 -6.18 -4.82 -5.44
N ALA A 16 -6.39 -6.01 -6.02
CA ALA A 16 -5.37 -7.05 -6.01
C ALA A 16 -4.24 -6.69 -6.97
N ALA A 17 -3.01 -6.77 -6.49
CA ALA A 17 -1.82 -6.48 -7.29
C ALA A 17 -0.77 -7.60 -7.14
N PRO A 18 0.06 -7.84 -8.17
CA PRO A 18 1.16 -8.77 -8.05
C PRO A 18 2.17 -8.28 -7.00
N ALA A 19 2.73 -9.19 -6.20
CA ALA A 19 3.57 -8.86 -5.05
C ALA A 19 4.78 -7.95 -5.38
N TRP A 20 5.30 -8.02 -6.61
CA TRP A 20 6.43 -7.19 -7.05
C TRP A 20 6.06 -5.69 -7.14
N ARG A 21 4.80 -5.34 -7.43
CA ARG A 21 4.30 -3.94 -7.41
C ARG A 21 4.21 -3.36 -6.01
N LEU A 22 4.12 -4.23 -5.00
CA LEU A 22 3.93 -3.85 -3.60
C LEU A 22 5.24 -3.78 -2.81
N ARG A 23 6.38 -3.80 -3.51
CA ARG A 23 7.74 -3.69 -2.96
C ARG A 23 8.17 -2.23 -2.85
N SER A 24 9.16 -1.95 -1.99
CA SER A 24 9.65 -0.60 -1.70
C SER A 24 10.15 0.17 -2.92
N GLU A 25 10.69 -0.52 -3.93
CA GLU A 25 11.19 0.06 -5.18
C GLU A 25 10.10 0.66 -6.05
N GLN A 26 8.86 0.22 -5.86
CA GLN A 26 7.69 0.66 -6.62
C GLN A 26 6.91 1.77 -5.90
N PHE A 27 7.38 2.20 -4.71
CA PHE A 27 6.77 3.27 -3.92
C PHE A 27 5.24 3.13 -3.73
N PRO A 28 4.74 1.97 -3.25
CA PRO A 28 3.31 1.68 -3.29
C PRO A 28 2.52 2.47 -2.25
N SER A 29 1.30 2.85 -2.63
CA SER A 29 0.20 3.02 -1.70
C SER A 29 -0.51 1.66 -1.57
N LYS A 30 -0.62 1.12 -0.36
CA LYS A 30 -1.10 -0.26 -0.14
C LYS A 30 -1.72 -0.47 1.23
N VAL A 31 -2.64 -1.43 1.31
CA VAL A 31 -3.19 -1.97 2.56
C VAL A 31 -2.50 -3.29 2.90
N GLY A 32 -2.25 -3.51 4.18
CA GLY A 32 -1.82 -4.79 4.75
C GLY A 32 -0.50 -5.33 4.22
N GLY A 33 -0.28 -6.63 4.45
CA GLY A 33 1.00 -7.27 4.26
C GLY A 33 2.09 -6.67 5.13
N ARG A 34 3.33 -6.63 4.62
CA ARG A 34 4.46 -5.99 5.31
C ARG A 34 4.64 -4.55 4.83
N PRO A 35 5.17 -3.66 5.69
CA PRO A 35 5.56 -2.33 5.25
C PRO A 35 6.60 -2.42 4.12
N ALA A 36 6.34 -1.74 3.02
CA ALA A 36 7.32 -1.44 2.00
C ALA A 36 8.05 -0.17 2.44
N TRP A 37 9.05 -0.35 3.31
CA TRP A 37 9.83 0.74 3.90
C TRP A 37 10.50 1.60 2.83
N LEU A 38 10.30 2.92 2.90
CA LEU A 38 10.85 3.88 1.95
C LEU A 38 12.37 4.07 2.18
N SER A 39 12.77 4.51 3.36
CA SER A 39 14.18 4.51 3.76
C SER A 39 14.46 3.32 4.65
N GLU A 40 15.64 2.73 4.48
CA GLU A 40 16.15 1.72 5.40
C GLU A 40 16.77 2.32 6.67
N ALA A 41 16.89 3.66 6.73
CA ALA A 41 17.42 4.38 7.88
C ALA A 41 16.29 4.88 8.80
N GLY A 42 16.52 4.83 10.11
CA GLY A 42 15.61 5.40 11.10
C GLY A 42 14.27 4.65 11.20
N LEU A 43 14.26 3.34 10.95
CA LEU A 43 13.06 2.53 11.15
C LEU A 43 12.61 2.57 12.61
N PRO A 44 11.29 2.65 12.87
CA PRO A 44 10.78 2.69 14.23
C PRO A 44 11.11 1.39 14.96
N GLY A 45 11.67 1.52 16.15
CA GLY A 45 12.07 0.39 16.98
C GLY A 45 10.87 -0.34 17.61
N PRO A 46 11.09 -1.52 18.23
CA PRO A 46 10.01 -2.27 18.89
C PRO A 46 9.22 -1.46 19.93
N THR A 47 9.86 -0.57 20.68
CA THR A 47 9.20 0.30 21.66
C THR A 47 8.26 1.30 20.98
N GLU A 48 8.70 1.89 19.88
CA GLU A 48 7.90 2.83 19.08
C GLU A 48 6.79 2.09 18.31
N LEU A 49 6.88 0.79 18.12
CA LEU A 49 5.83 -0.05 17.52
C LEU A 49 5.10 -0.93 18.54
N ALA A 50 5.09 -0.54 19.82
CA ALA A 50 4.31 -1.21 20.86
C ALA A 50 3.00 -0.46 21.17
N CYS A 51 1.89 -1.19 21.32
CA CYS A 51 0.63 -0.62 21.78
C CYS A 51 0.81 0.03 23.15
N SER A 52 0.32 1.26 23.31
CA SER A 52 0.39 1.99 24.60
C SER A 52 -0.49 1.38 25.70
N LEU A 53 -1.46 0.54 25.34
CA LEU A 53 -2.39 -0.08 26.28
C LEU A 53 -1.92 -1.47 26.73
N CYS A 54 -1.65 -2.38 25.79
CA CYS A 54 -1.27 -3.77 26.10
C CYS A 54 0.23 -4.06 25.94
N GLY A 55 1.01 -3.17 25.32
CA GLY A 55 2.43 -3.40 25.03
C GLY A 55 2.71 -4.36 23.86
N HIS A 56 1.70 -5.00 23.27
CA HIS A 56 1.88 -5.90 22.14
C HIS A 56 2.34 -5.16 20.87
N PRO A 57 3.07 -5.82 19.96
CA PRO A 57 3.45 -5.24 18.68
C PRO A 57 2.23 -4.76 17.88
N LEU A 58 2.35 -3.58 17.27
CA LEU A 58 1.35 -3.09 16.34
C LEU A 58 1.47 -3.81 15.00
N ALA A 59 0.33 -4.05 14.35
CA ALA A 59 0.26 -4.57 13.00
C ALA A 59 0.27 -3.41 12.00
N PHE A 60 0.96 -3.60 10.88
CA PHE A 60 0.94 -2.68 9.76
C PHE A 60 -0.43 -2.70 9.11
N LEU A 61 -1.10 -1.56 9.06
CA LEU A 61 -2.44 -1.44 8.50
C LEU A 61 -2.40 -1.03 7.03
N LEU A 62 -1.70 0.06 6.72
CA LEU A 62 -1.57 0.58 5.36
C LEU A 62 -0.40 1.56 5.27
N GLN A 63 0.04 1.85 4.04
CA GLN A 63 0.92 2.96 3.73
C GLN A 63 0.40 3.76 2.54
N LEU A 64 0.75 5.05 2.51
CA LEU A 64 0.48 5.94 1.38
C LEU A 64 1.80 6.56 0.91
N TYR A 65 2.03 6.47 -0.40
CA TYR A 65 3.03 7.29 -1.07
C TYR A 65 2.40 8.63 -1.42
N ALA A 66 2.87 9.69 -0.77
CA ALA A 66 2.25 11.01 -0.78
C ALA A 66 3.34 12.10 -0.91
N PRO A 67 4.02 12.17 -2.08
CA PRO A 67 5.06 13.17 -2.34
C PRO A 67 4.53 14.60 -2.18
N LEU A 68 5.40 15.54 -1.82
CA LEU A 68 5.03 16.95 -1.66
C LEU A 68 5.76 17.82 -2.70
N PRO A 69 5.08 18.21 -3.79
CA PRO A 69 5.62 19.15 -4.76
C PRO A 69 6.13 20.43 -4.07
N GLY A 70 7.29 20.92 -4.49
CA GLY A 70 7.92 22.12 -3.90
C GLY A 70 8.70 21.87 -2.61
N ARG A 71 8.69 20.66 -2.06
CA ARG A 71 9.48 20.30 -0.87
C ARG A 71 10.58 19.30 -1.22
N ALA A 72 11.81 19.79 -1.35
CA ALA A 72 12.95 19.01 -1.84
C ALA A 72 13.32 17.81 -0.95
N ASP A 73 13.10 17.88 0.37
CA ASP A 73 13.33 16.77 1.32
C ASP A 73 12.20 15.74 1.34
N ALA A 74 11.10 15.98 0.61
CA ALA A 74 9.91 15.13 0.55
C ALA A 74 9.52 14.79 -0.89
N PHE A 75 10.53 14.65 -1.76
CA PHE A 75 10.34 14.15 -3.12
C PHE A 75 9.73 12.75 -3.09
N HIS A 76 10.28 11.86 -2.27
CA HIS A 76 9.59 10.67 -1.83
C HIS A 76 9.07 10.89 -0.42
N ARG A 77 7.80 10.59 -0.16
CA ARG A 77 7.21 10.70 1.16
C ARG A 77 6.24 9.56 1.39
N GLY A 78 6.54 8.75 2.39
CA GLY A 78 5.71 7.63 2.83
C GLY A 78 5.07 7.93 4.19
N LEU A 79 3.79 7.64 4.30
CA LEU A 79 3.06 7.58 5.57
C LEU A 79 2.75 6.13 5.88
N PHE A 80 3.07 5.67 7.09
CA PHE A 80 2.89 4.28 7.52
C PHE A 80 1.98 4.25 8.73
N LEU A 81 0.87 3.52 8.63
CA LEU A 81 -0.15 3.44 9.66
C LEU A 81 -0.12 2.06 10.31
N PHE A 82 -0.18 2.05 11.64
CA PHE A 82 -0.14 0.85 12.46
C PHE A 82 -1.26 0.85 13.48
N CYS A 83 -1.80 -0.32 13.79
CA CYS A 83 -2.85 -0.47 14.80
C CYS A 83 -2.63 -1.71 15.67
N CYS A 84 -3.21 -1.71 16.87
CA CYS A 84 -3.22 -2.91 17.72
C CYS A 84 -4.36 -3.83 17.30
N ARG A 85 -4.11 -5.13 17.19
CA ARG A 85 -5.13 -6.12 16.83
C ARG A 85 -5.87 -6.72 18.02
N THR A 86 -5.50 -6.36 19.25
CA THR A 86 -6.12 -6.88 20.48
C THR A 86 -7.26 -5.97 20.91
N PRO A 87 -8.53 -6.41 20.94
CA PRO A 87 -9.60 -5.62 21.55
C PRO A 87 -9.35 -5.41 23.06
N PRO A 88 -9.69 -4.24 23.63
CA PRO A 88 -10.32 -3.07 23.01
C PRO A 88 -9.31 -2.07 22.40
N CYS A 89 -8.04 -2.44 22.23
CA CYS A 89 -6.96 -1.53 21.84
C CYS A 89 -7.00 -1.06 20.38
N CYS A 90 -7.89 -1.61 19.55
CA CYS A 90 -8.02 -1.33 18.12
C CYS A 90 -8.55 0.09 17.77
N VAL A 91 -8.75 0.95 18.77
CA VAL A 91 -9.28 2.31 18.61
C VAL A 91 -8.22 3.34 18.19
N GLY A 92 -6.94 3.07 18.42
CA GLY A 92 -5.84 4.01 18.18
C GLY A 92 -4.96 3.62 17.00
N LEU A 93 -4.63 4.60 16.16
CA LEU A 93 -3.63 4.47 15.10
C LEU A 93 -2.31 5.12 15.50
N ARG A 94 -1.20 4.52 15.09
CA ARG A 94 0.13 5.14 15.13
C ARG A 94 0.59 5.40 13.71
N VAL A 95 1.02 6.63 13.45
CA VAL A 95 1.43 7.08 12.13
C VAL A 95 2.90 7.45 12.15
N PHE A 96 3.66 6.89 11.23
CA PHE A 96 5.06 7.26 10.99
C PHE A 96 5.18 7.93 9.64
N ARG A 97 6.11 8.87 9.56
CA ARG A 97 6.44 9.57 8.32
C ARG A 97 7.90 9.31 8.00
N ASN A 98 8.16 8.93 6.76
CA ASN A 98 9.50 8.84 6.22
C ASN A 98 9.57 9.58 4.90
N GLN A 99 10.66 10.31 4.65
CA GLN A 99 10.80 11.16 3.49
C GLN A 99 12.24 11.13 2.99
N LEU A 100 12.42 11.18 1.68
CA LEU A 100 13.72 11.22 1.03
C LEU A 100 13.74 12.32 -0.04
N PRO A 101 14.88 13.01 -0.23
CA PRO A 101 15.09 13.83 -1.40
C PRO A 101 15.22 13.00 -2.67
N ARG A 102 15.07 13.64 -3.85
CA ARG A 102 15.15 12.97 -5.15
C ARG A 102 16.45 12.15 -5.30
N ARG A 103 17.59 12.77 -4.98
CA ARG A 103 18.90 12.13 -4.96
C ARG A 103 19.15 11.59 -3.56
N ASN A 104 19.17 10.27 -3.42
CA ASN A 104 19.36 9.58 -2.15
C ASN A 104 20.13 8.27 -2.38
N ASP A 105 20.51 7.60 -1.30
CA ASP A 105 21.37 6.40 -1.34
C ASP A 105 20.61 5.09 -1.64
N PHE A 106 19.28 5.14 -1.68
CA PHE A 106 18.43 3.94 -1.72
C PHE A 106 17.86 3.65 -3.11
N TYR A 107 17.55 4.69 -3.87
CA TYR A 107 16.80 4.60 -5.13
C TYR A 107 17.49 5.29 -6.30
N SER A 108 17.23 4.79 -7.50
CA SER A 108 17.69 5.38 -8.75
C SER A 108 17.11 6.78 -8.98
N PHE A 109 17.86 7.59 -9.73
CA PHE A 109 17.36 8.85 -10.27
C PHE A 109 16.39 8.64 -11.45
N GLU A 110 16.34 7.44 -12.02
CA GLU A 110 15.34 7.06 -13.01
C GLU A 110 14.17 6.32 -12.33
N PRO A 111 12.95 6.39 -12.89
CA PRO A 111 11.81 5.64 -12.36
C PRO A 111 12.05 4.11 -12.47
N PRO A 112 11.42 3.30 -11.59
CA PRO A 112 11.44 1.85 -11.70
C PRO A 112 10.70 1.38 -12.97
N SER A 113 11.00 0.15 -13.41
CA SER A 113 10.28 -0.51 -14.51
C SER A 113 8.84 -0.84 -14.11
N GLU A 114 7.90 -0.63 -15.05
CA GLU A 114 6.50 -1.07 -14.95
C GLU A 114 6.30 -2.52 -15.41
N ASP A 115 7.30 -3.10 -16.08
CA ASP A 115 7.29 -4.52 -16.43
C ASP A 115 7.69 -5.39 -15.23
N PRO A 116 7.13 -6.60 -15.11
CA PRO A 116 7.52 -7.54 -14.06
C PRO A 116 9.02 -7.84 -14.13
N PRO A 117 9.70 -7.95 -12.97
CA PRO A 117 11.10 -8.34 -12.96
C PRO A 117 11.26 -9.74 -13.55
N PRO A 118 12.44 -10.07 -14.12
CA PRO A 118 12.73 -11.43 -14.56
C PRO A 118 12.43 -12.41 -13.43
N GLU A 119 11.85 -13.58 -13.76
CA GLU A 119 11.62 -14.68 -12.82
C GLU A 119 12.95 -15.25 -12.31
N THR A 120 13.60 -14.47 -11.47
CA THR A 120 14.62 -14.91 -10.55
C THR A 120 13.84 -15.39 -9.35
N GLY A 121 14.19 -16.56 -8.80
CA GLY A 121 13.56 -17.12 -7.60
C GLY A 121 13.88 -16.29 -6.35
N GLU A 122 13.67 -14.99 -6.40
CA GLU A 122 13.92 -14.00 -5.37
C GLU A 122 13.08 -14.35 -4.15
N SER A 123 13.73 -15.08 -3.26
CA SER A 123 13.25 -15.34 -1.91
C SER A 123 13.09 -14.02 -1.17
N LEU A 124 12.06 -13.92 -0.33
CA LEU A 124 11.84 -12.76 0.53
C LEU A 124 13.09 -12.45 1.35
N SER A 125 13.79 -11.36 1.03
CA SER A 125 14.90 -10.88 1.86
C SER A 125 14.35 -10.21 3.11
N LEU A 126 14.65 -10.79 4.27
CA LEU A 126 14.38 -10.20 5.59
C LEU A 126 15.57 -9.39 6.11
N GLN A 127 16.51 -9.03 5.24
CA GLN A 127 17.61 -8.16 5.56
C GLN A 127 17.64 -7.00 4.55
N LEU A 128 17.68 -5.79 5.08
CA LEU A 128 17.81 -4.56 4.30
C LEU A 128 19.25 -4.39 3.78
N LYS A 129 19.46 -3.55 2.77
CA LYS A 129 20.81 -3.25 2.23
C LYS A 129 21.73 -2.63 3.30
N SER A 130 21.16 -1.91 4.26
CA SER A 130 21.81 -1.38 5.47
C SER A 130 22.31 -2.47 6.43
N GLY A 131 21.94 -3.73 6.22
CA GLY A 131 22.23 -4.86 7.09
C GLY A 131 21.23 -5.07 8.22
N ALA A 132 20.26 -4.17 8.39
CA ALA A 132 19.22 -4.29 9.39
C ALA A 132 18.31 -5.50 9.10
N HIS A 133 18.07 -6.33 10.11
CA HIS A 133 17.20 -7.49 9.99
C HIS A 133 15.75 -7.14 10.32
N LEU A 134 14.83 -7.69 9.54
CA LEU A 134 13.40 -7.54 9.68
C LEU A 134 12.78 -8.73 10.42
N CYS A 135 11.71 -8.44 11.14
CA CYS A 135 10.93 -9.44 11.85
C CYS A 135 10.27 -10.40 10.87
N ARG A 136 10.49 -11.70 11.05
CA ARG A 136 9.85 -12.78 10.27
C ARG A 136 8.32 -12.75 10.29
N VAL A 137 7.69 -12.15 11.30
CA VAL A 137 6.23 -12.05 11.38
C VAL A 137 5.74 -10.79 10.67
N CYS A 138 6.19 -9.60 11.14
CA CYS A 138 5.58 -8.34 10.74
C CYS A 138 6.37 -7.48 9.74
N GLY A 139 7.61 -7.85 9.38
CA GLY A 139 8.44 -7.04 8.49
C GLY A 139 8.97 -5.71 9.10
N CYS A 140 8.72 -5.44 10.38
CA CYS A 140 9.31 -4.31 11.10
C CYS A 140 10.73 -4.64 11.59
N LEU A 141 11.47 -3.66 12.12
CA LEU A 141 12.81 -3.89 12.65
C LEU A 141 12.85 -5.03 13.69
N GLY A 142 13.71 -6.03 13.44
CA GLY A 142 13.82 -7.26 14.22
C GLY A 142 15.17 -7.39 14.95
N PRO A 143 15.42 -6.62 16.02
CA PRO A 143 16.72 -6.62 16.70
C PRO A 143 16.99 -7.91 17.51
N LYS A 144 15.98 -8.77 17.70
CA LYS A 144 16.14 -10.02 18.46
C LYS A 144 16.35 -11.17 17.51
N THR A 145 17.36 -11.99 17.76
CA THR A 145 17.65 -13.18 16.97
C THR A 145 17.24 -14.44 17.73
N CYS A 146 16.75 -15.45 17.02
CA CYS A 146 16.54 -16.78 17.58
C CYS A 146 17.87 -17.32 18.13
N SER A 147 17.92 -17.63 19.41
CA SER A 147 19.14 -18.10 20.08
C SER A 147 19.56 -19.51 19.70
N ARG A 148 18.76 -20.22 18.90
CA ARG A 148 19.04 -21.59 18.46
C ARG A 148 19.64 -21.63 17.05
N CYS A 149 19.00 -21.00 16.07
CA CYS A 149 19.50 -21.00 14.70
C CYS A 149 20.34 -19.78 14.34
N HIS A 150 20.24 -18.68 15.10
CA HIS A 150 20.88 -17.39 14.82
C HIS A 150 20.52 -16.74 13.45
N GLN A 151 19.52 -17.28 12.74
CA GLN A 151 19.10 -16.82 11.41
C GLN A 151 17.73 -16.11 11.42
N ALA A 152 16.85 -16.44 12.36
CA ALA A 152 15.52 -15.88 12.45
C ALA A 152 15.48 -14.63 13.34
N HIS A 153 14.86 -13.55 12.87
CA HIS A 153 14.83 -12.26 13.56
C HIS A 153 13.40 -11.82 13.91
N TYR A 154 13.26 -11.13 15.04
CA TYR A 154 11.98 -10.75 15.64
C TYR A 154 12.01 -9.38 16.30
N CYS A 155 10.90 -8.64 16.22
CA CYS A 155 10.74 -7.38 16.95
C CYS A 155 10.44 -7.61 18.45
N SER A 156 9.82 -8.74 18.80
CA SER A 156 9.39 -9.04 20.17
C SER A 156 9.47 -10.54 20.48
N LYS A 157 9.42 -10.87 21.78
CA LYS A 157 9.27 -12.26 22.24
C LYS A 157 7.93 -12.85 21.80
N GLU A 158 6.91 -12.02 21.65
CA GLU A 158 5.58 -12.44 21.23
C GLU A 158 5.56 -12.91 19.78
N HIS A 159 6.18 -12.15 18.86
CA HIS A 159 6.33 -12.57 17.47
C HIS A 159 7.24 -13.80 17.33
N GLN A 160 8.29 -13.91 18.15
CA GLN A 160 9.09 -15.14 18.20
C GLN A 160 8.24 -16.34 18.62
N ALA A 161 7.44 -16.21 19.68
CA ALA A 161 6.58 -17.29 20.16
C ALA A 161 5.48 -17.66 19.16
N LEU A 162 4.93 -16.67 18.44
CA LEU A 162 3.95 -16.89 17.38
C LEU A 162 4.56 -17.70 16.23
N ASP A 163 5.67 -17.23 15.66
CA ASP A 163 6.38 -17.93 14.58
C ASP A 163 6.85 -19.32 14.99
N TRP A 164 7.29 -19.49 16.24
CA TRP A 164 7.67 -20.78 16.80
C TRP A 164 6.55 -21.81 16.74
N ARG A 165 5.32 -21.42 17.12
CA ARG A 165 4.14 -22.29 17.07
C ARG A 165 3.65 -22.55 15.65
N SER A 166 3.86 -21.60 14.73
CA SER A 166 3.38 -21.68 13.34
C SER A 166 4.31 -22.44 12.38
N GLY A 167 5.48 -22.90 12.83
CA GLY A 167 6.35 -23.76 12.02
C GLY A 167 7.84 -23.58 12.24
N HIS A 168 8.27 -22.45 12.84
CA HIS A 168 9.70 -22.22 13.05
C HIS A 168 10.32 -23.27 13.98
N LYS A 169 9.59 -23.87 14.93
CA LYS A 169 10.12 -24.94 15.80
C LYS A 169 10.72 -26.11 15.02
N GLN A 170 10.08 -26.53 13.93
CA GLN A 170 10.50 -27.63 13.08
C GLN A 170 11.64 -27.19 12.16
N ALA A 171 11.50 -26.02 11.51
CA ALA A 171 12.49 -25.48 10.59
C ALA A 171 13.81 -25.09 11.29
N CYS A 172 13.75 -24.59 12.52
CA CYS A 172 14.91 -24.14 13.29
C CYS A 172 15.96 -25.22 13.54
N ALA A 173 15.58 -26.50 13.46
CA ALA A 173 16.49 -27.63 13.65
C ALA A 173 17.25 -28.03 12.37
N GLN A 174 16.84 -27.51 11.21
CA GLN A 174 17.37 -27.90 9.91
C GLN A 174 18.31 -26.80 9.38
N PRO A 175 19.64 -26.99 9.41
CA PRO A 175 20.60 -25.99 8.92
C PRO A 175 20.54 -25.79 7.41
N ASP A 176 20.10 -26.81 6.65
CA ASP A 176 20.11 -26.82 5.18
C ASP A 176 18.78 -26.40 4.55
N ASN A 177 17.77 -26.04 5.35
CA ASN A 177 16.51 -25.57 4.81
C ASN A 177 16.60 -24.07 4.50
N LEU A 178 17.22 -23.78 3.36
CA LEU A 178 17.28 -22.46 2.72
C LEU A 178 15.89 -21.96 2.29
N ASP A 179 14.86 -22.81 2.35
CA ASP A 179 13.48 -22.40 2.13
C ASP A 179 13.00 -21.58 3.32
N ASN A 180 13.17 -20.27 3.19
CA ASN A 180 12.66 -19.26 4.09
C ASN A 180 11.13 -19.12 3.97
N THR A 181 10.39 -20.21 3.74
CA THR A 181 8.94 -20.18 3.71
C THR A 181 8.43 -19.68 5.06
N ILE A 182 7.75 -18.56 5.01
CA ILE A 182 7.19 -17.91 6.19
C ILE A 182 5.75 -18.37 6.27
N PRO A 183 5.35 -19.11 7.33
CA PRO A 183 3.97 -19.53 7.46
C PRO A 183 3.07 -18.32 7.67
N ASP A 184 1.78 -18.46 7.33
CA ASP A 184 0.80 -17.46 7.71
C ASP A 184 0.55 -17.51 9.23
N HIS A 185 1.01 -16.46 9.92
CA HIS A 185 0.82 -16.30 11.37
C HIS A 185 -0.59 -15.79 11.73
N ASN A 186 -1.44 -15.49 10.74
CA ASN A 186 -2.68 -14.72 10.89
C ASN A 186 -2.45 -13.36 11.57
N PHE A 187 -1.24 -12.78 11.46
CA PHE A 187 -0.87 -11.50 12.08
C PHE A 187 -0.96 -10.31 11.11
N LEU A 188 -0.57 -10.50 9.84
CA LEU A 188 -0.65 -9.47 8.82
C LEU A 188 -2.10 -9.29 8.36
N PHE A 189 -2.47 -8.07 7.95
CA PHE A 189 -3.71 -7.87 7.20
C PHE A 189 -3.52 -8.36 5.75
N PRO A 190 -4.60 -8.75 5.04
CA PRO A 190 -4.55 -9.02 3.61
C PRO A 190 -3.93 -7.87 2.83
N GLU A 191 -3.13 -8.20 1.82
CA GLU A 191 -2.30 -7.24 1.10
C GLU A 191 -2.94 -6.84 -0.23
N PHE A 192 -3.06 -5.54 -0.46
CA PHE A 192 -3.70 -4.97 -1.66
C PHE A 192 -3.09 -3.61 -2.03
N GLU A 193 -3.14 -3.24 -3.30
CA GLU A 193 -2.80 -1.90 -3.80
C GLU A 193 -3.92 -0.91 -3.49
N ILE A 194 -3.56 0.34 -3.21
CA ILE A 194 -4.51 1.46 -3.17
C ILE A 194 -4.31 2.26 -4.46
N VAL A 195 -5.25 2.12 -5.40
CA VAL A 195 -5.29 2.85 -6.66
C VAL A 195 -6.05 4.15 -6.42
N ILE A 196 -5.36 5.29 -6.60
CA ILE A 196 -5.97 6.61 -6.43
C ILE A 196 -6.45 7.09 -7.80
N GLU A 197 -7.75 7.32 -7.92
CA GLU A 197 -8.36 7.89 -9.10
C GLU A 197 -8.70 9.36 -8.82
N THR A 198 -8.22 10.26 -9.69
CA THR A 198 -8.73 11.63 -9.72
C THR A 198 -10.11 11.61 -10.33
N GLU A 199 -11.08 12.22 -9.64
CA GLU A 199 -12.42 12.44 -10.17
C GLU A 199 -12.30 13.19 -11.50
N ASP A 200 -12.72 12.56 -12.61
CA ASP A 200 -12.76 13.23 -13.91
C ASP A 200 -13.63 14.48 -13.77
N GLU A 201 -13.09 15.65 -14.11
CA GLU A 201 -13.89 16.87 -14.17
C GLU A 201 -15.09 16.58 -15.09
N ILE A 202 -16.30 16.60 -14.53
CA ILE A 202 -17.53 16.47 -15.31
C ILE A 202 -17.53 17.65 -16.28
N MET A 203 -17.01 17.44 -17.50
CA MET A 203 -17.18 18.38 -18.58
C MET A 203 -18.69 18.47 -18.81
N PRO A 204 -19.32 19.64 -18.62
CA PRO A 204 -20.73 19.78 -18.98
C PRO A 204 -20.82 19.42 -20.46
N GLU A 205 -21.63 18.40 -20.79
CA GLU A 205 -22.01 18.14 -22.17
C GLU A 205 -22.45 19.47 -22.76
N VAL A 206 -21.69 19.94 -23.75
CA VAL A 206 -22.08 21.10 -24.53
C VAL A 206 -23.30 20.65 -25.30
N VAL A 207 -24.48 20.87 -24.74
CA VAL A 207 -25.74 20.75 -25.49
C VAL A 207 -25.65 21.82 -26.56
N GLU A 208 -25.21 21.44 -27.76
CA GLU A 208 -25.35 22.26 -28.94
C GLU A 208 -26.83 22.63 -29.02
N LYS A 209 -27.13 23.92 -28.84
CA LYS A 209 -28.46 24.45 -29.11
C LYS A 209 -28.62 24.38 -30.62
N GLU A 210 -29.10 23.25 -31.12
CA GLU A 210 -29.71 23.22 -32.44
C GLU A 210 -30.88 24.21 -32.40
N ASP A 211 -30.85 25.18 -33.32
CA ASP A 211 -31.88 26.21 -33.46
C ASP A 211 -33.27 25.57 -33.50
N GLU A 212 -34.07 25.84 -32.47
CA GLU A 212 -35.44 25.34 -32.27
C GLU A 212 -36.46 25.84 -33.33
N SER A 213 -36.02 26.45 -34.43
CA SER A 213 -36.90 27.06 -35.44
C SER A 213 -37.16 26.23 -36.70
N GLU A 214 -36.51 25.09 -36.93
CA GLU A 214 -36.71 24.33 -38.20
C GLU A 214 -37.44 22.97 -38.07
N ILE A 215 -37.67 22.43 -36.88
CA ILE A 215 -38.24 21.06 -36.73
C ILE A 215 -39.78 21.05 -36.71
N ILE A 216 -40.46 22.17 -36.40
CA ILE A 216 -41.94 22.22 -36.34
C ILE A 216 -42.58 22.31 -37.76
N GLY A 217 -41.83 22.67 -38.80
CA GLY A 217 -42.35 22.82 -40.17
C GLY A 217 -42.46 21.53 -40.99
N SER A 218 -41.69 20.49 -40.65
CA SER A 218 -41.57 19.27 -41.47
C SER A 218 -42.48 18.13 -41.00
N MET A 219 -42.71 17.99 -39.68
CA MET A 219 -43.60 16.95 -39.14
C MET A 219 -45.10 17.16 -39.44
N GLY A 220 -45.52 18.37 -39.81
CA GLY A 220 -46.92 18.67 -40.16
C GLY A 220 -47.37 18.21 -41.56
N LYS A 221 -46.45 17.83 -42.46
CA LYS A 221 -46.78 17.42 -43.84
C LYS A 221 -46.59 15.92 -44.12
N GLN A 222 -45.96 15.18 -43.22
CA GLN A 222 -45.73 13.74 -43.41
C GLN A 222 -46.78 12.85 -42.72
N PHE A 223 -47.57 13.38 -41.78
CA PHE A 223 -48.63 12.63 -41.09
C PHE A 223 -50.00 12.61 -41.79
N GLN A 224 -50.18 13.28 -42.94
CA GLN A 224 -51.43 13.20 -43.72
C GLN A 224 -51.42 12.13 -44.83
N ASN A 225 -50.29 11.44 -45.07
CA ASN A 225 -50.18 10.45 -46.16
C ASN A 225 -50.02 8.99 -45.71
N PHE A 226 -50.16 8.68 -44.42
CA PHE A 226 -50.04 7.30 -43.91
C PHE A 226 -51.31 6.70 -43.26
N ILE A 227 -52.47 7.31 -43.50
CA ILE A 227 -53.77 6.66 -43.23
C ILE A 227 -54.52 6.51 -44.55
N LYS A 228 -54.09 5.52 -45.35
CA LYS A 228 -54.90 4.94 -46.41
C LYS A 228 -54.41 3.52 -46.71
N PHE A 229 -55.31 2.57 -46.45
CA PHE A 229 -55.31 1.16 -46.89
C PHE A 229 -54.45 0.14 -46.15
N LYS A 230 -55.06 -0.46 -45.11
CA LYS A 230 -55.18 -1.91 -45.01
C LYS A 230 -56.66 -2.29 -44.92
N TYR A 231 -57.25 -2.57 -46.08
CA TYR A 231 -57.89 -3.84 -46.41
C TYR A 231 -57.42 -4.21 -47.81
#